data_AF-A0A7C9ATI8-F1
#
_entry.id   AF-A0A7C9ATI8-F1
#
_cell.length_a   1.000
_cell.length_b   1.000
_cell.length_c   1.000
_cell.angle_alpha   90.00
_cell.angle_beta   90.00
_cell.angle_gamma   90.00
#
_symmetry.space_group_name_H-M   'P 1'
#
loop_
_entity.id
_entity.type
_entity.pdbx_description
1 polymer ?
#
loop_
_entity_poly.entity_id
_entity_poly.type
_entity_poly.pdbx_seq_one_letter_code
_entity_poly.pdbx_strand_id
1 'polypeptide(L)'
;ELFLRRPFKDHISARLDALLEAKAKQGVQIYILLYKEVALALKINSVYSKRKLLNIHENVLVLRFPDHFASGVYLWSHHEKIVIVDYQICFVGGLDLCFGRYDTFEHRVGDSPPSVWPGKDYYNPRESEPNSWEDSLKDELDRMKYPRMPWHDVH
;
A
#
# COMPACT_ATOMS: atom_id res chain seq x y z
N GLU A 1 -2.37 2.56 5.99
CA GLU A 1 -1.95 3.97 6.08
C GLU A 1 -1.97 4.72 4.74
N LEU A 2 -2.08 4.04 3.59
CA LEU A 2 -2.32 4.69 2.28
C LEU A 2 -3.64 5.48 2.28
N PHE A 3 -3.65 6.68 1.69
CA PHE A 3 -4.87 7.45 1.43
C PHE A 3 -5.42 7.15 0.04
N LEU A 4 -6.70 6.77 -0.04
CA LEU A 4 -7.37 6.43 -1.30
C LEU A 4 -7.92 7.67 -2.04
N ARG A 5 -8.00 8.83 -1.36
CA ARG A 5 -8.42 10.12 -1.94
C ARG A 5 -7.45 11.22 -1.54
N ARG A 6 -7.20 12.17 -2.44
CA ARG A 6 -6.29 13.32 -2.26
C ARG A 6 -7.01 14.64 -2.59
N PRO A 7 -6.66 15.78 -1.96
CA PRO A 7 -5.60 15.99 -0.96
C PRO A 7 -5.81 15.20 0.34
N PHE A 8 -4.74 14.66 0.92
CA PHE A 8 -4.90 13.66 2.00
C PHE A 8 -5.43 14.26 3.32
N LYS A 9 -5.15 15.54 3.58
CA LYS A 9 -5.60 16.23 4.80
C LYS A 9 -7.12 16.43 4.85
N ASP A 10 -7.76 16.55 3.69
CA ASP A 10 -9.20 16.74 3.57
C ASP A 10 -9.96 15.39 3.57
N HIS A 11 -9.23 14.28 3.52
CA HIS A 11 -9.77 12.93 3.33
C HIS A 11 -9.21 11.91 4.33
N ILE A 12 -9.16 12.29 5.61
CA ILE A 12 -8.64 11.45 6.69
C ILE A 12 -9.37 10.10 6.78
N SER A 13 -10.69 10.09 6.58
CA SER A 13 -11.51 8.88 6.57
C SER A 13 -11.27 7.96 5.35
N ALA A 14 -10.61 8.47 4.30
CA ALA A 14 -10.26 7.68 3.12
C ALA A 14 -8.89 6.98 3.27
N ARG A 15 -8.27 7.02 4.45
CA ARG A 15 -7.10 6.18 4.75
C ARG A 15 -7.54 4.71 4.80
N LEU A 16 -6.85 3.84 4.07
CA LEU A 16 -7.27 2.45 3.85
C LEU A 16 -7.60 1.72 5.16
N ASP A 17 -6.73 1.82 6.16
CA ASP A 17 -6.94 1.21 7.48
C ASP A 17 -8.18 1.75 8.21
N ALA A 18 -8.45 3.05 8.13
CA ALA A 18 -9.66 3.65 8.74
C ALA A 18 -10.93 3.20 8.00
N LEU A 19 -10.88 3.07 6.67
CA LEU A 19 -11.98 2.57 5.87
C LEU A 19 -12.29 1.10 6.21
N LEU A 20 -11.26 0.26 6.28
CA LEU A 20 -11.41 -1.15 6.66
C LEU A 20 -11.98 -1.28 8.08
N GLU A 21 -11.49 -0.47 9.02
CA GLU A 21 -12.03 -0.43 10.40
C GLU A 21 -13.52 -0.06 10.41
N ALA A 22 -13.90 0.99 9.69
CA ALA A 22 -15.28 1.45 9.63
C ALA A 22 -16.22 0.38 9.04
N LYS A 23 -15.77 -0.36 8.01
CA LYS A 23 -16.54 -1.46 7.41
C LYS A 23 -16.58 -2.70 8.29
N ALA A 24 -15.48 -3.05 8.93
CA ALA A 24 -15.43 -4.16 9.87
C ALA A 24 -16.40 -3.95 11.06
N LYS A 25 -16.48 -2.73 11.59
CA LYS A 25 -17.46 -2.33 12.64
C LYS A 25 -18.92 -2.39 12.18
N GLN A 26 -19.18 -2.35 10.87
CA GLN A 26 -20.51 -2.55 10.28
C GLN A 26 -20.83 -4.03 10.06
N GLY A 27 -19.94 -4.95 10.47
CA GLY A 27 -20.12 -6.40 10.33
C GLY A 27 -19.53 -6.99 9.05
N VAL A 28 -18.87 -6.19 8.20
CA VAL A 28 -18.24 -6.67 6.96
C VAL A 28 -17.06 -7.58 7.30
N GLN A 29 -17.03 -8.77 6.70
CA GLN A 29 -15.89 -9.69 6.76
C GLN A 29 -14.85 -9.29 5.71
N ILE A 30 -13.60 -9.12 6.14
CA ILE A 30 -12.52 -8.60 5.29
C ILE A 30 -11.38 -9.63 5.27
N TYR A 31 -11.14 -10.22 4.10
CA TYR A 31 -10.09 -11.22 3.89
C TYR A 31 -9.01 -10.65 2.98
N ILE A 32 -7.76 -10.70 3.43
CA ILE A 32 -6.62 -10.13 2.72
C ILE A 32 -5.56 -11.21 2.52
N LEU A 33 -5.17 -11.44 1.27
CA LEU A 33 -4.01 -12.26 0.91
C LEU A 33 -2.87 -11.34 0.51
N LEU A 34 -1.71 -11.49 1.17
CA LEU A 34 -0.49 -10.79 0.80
C LEU A 34 0.57 -11.79 0.32
N TYR A 35 1.37 -11.36 -0.65
CA TYR A 35 2.61 -12.06 -0.95
C TYR A 35 3.54 -12.04 0.27
N LYS A 36 4.02 -13.22 0.69
CA LYS A 36 5.10 -13.37 1.67
C LYS A 36 6.41 -13.27 0.89
N GLU A 37 7.16 -12.20 1.13
CA GLU A 37 8.44 -11.94 0.48
C GLU A 37 9.61 -12.69 1.10
N VAL A 38 10.63 -12.95 0.28
CA VAL A 38 11.97 -13.29 0.76
C VAL A 38 12.62 -12.00 1.28
N ALA A 39 12.58 -11.80 2.60
CA ALA A 39 12.98 -10.53 3.25
C ALA A 39 14.43 -10.08 2.97
N LEU A 40 15.33 -11.00 2.59
CA LEU A 40 16.69 -10.67 2.16
C LEU A 40 16.74 -10.01 0.77
N ALA A 41 15.76 -10.29 -0.09
CA ALA A 41 15.72 -9.82 -1.47
C ALA A 41 14.74 -8.64 -1.67
N LEU A 42 13.69 -8.56 -0.85
CA LEU A 42 12.62 -7.58 -1.03
C LEU A 42 12.31 -6.85 0.29
N LYS A 43 12.17 -5.53 0.18
CA LYS A 43 11.91 -4.65 1.32
C LYS A 43 10.42 -4.36 1.57
N ILE A 44 9.47 -5.07 0.96
CA ILE A 44 8.03 -4.73 1.06
C ILE A 44 7.42 -4.90 2.46
N ASN A 45 8.06 -5.68 3.34
CA ASN A 45 7.68 -5.89 4.74
C ASN A 45 6.21 -6.31 4.93
N SER A 46 5.79 -7.40 4.30
CA SER A 46 4.41 -7.91 4.44
C SER A 46 4.09 -8.32 5.88
N VAL A 47 5.11 -8.65 6.69
CA VAL A 47 4.97 -8.92 8.14
C VAL A 47 4.35 -7.71 8.85
N TYR A 48 4.90 -6.52 8.57
CA TYR A 48 4.40 -5.27 9.15
C TYR A 48 2.95 -5.01 8.75
N SER A 49 2.65 -5.13 7.46
CA SER A 49 1.29 -4.96 6.93
C SER A 49 0.32 -5.94 7.57
N LYS A 50 0.67 -7.23 7.67
CA LYS A 50 -0.14 -8.25 8.37
C LYS A 50 -0.42 -7.84 9.82
N ARG A 51 0.62 -7.47 10.58
CA ARG A 51 0.48 -7.09 11.99
C ARG A 51 -0.45 -5.88 12.16
N LYS A 52 -0.30 -4.85 11.31
CA LYS A 52 -1.14 -3.65 11.35
C LYS A 52 -2.59 -3.96 11.00
N LEU A 53 -2.83 -4.73 9.94
CA LEU A 53 -4.16 -5.07 9.46
C LEU A 53 -4.93 -5.96 10.45
N LEU A 54 -4.27 -6.97 11.03
CA LEU A 54 -4.89 -7.83 12.05
C LEU A 54 -5.29 -7.05 13.33
N ASN A 55 -4.59 -5.95 13.63
CA ASN A 55 -4.90 -5.11 14.78
C ASN A 55 -6.06 -4.12 14.52
N ILE A 56 -6.67 -4.12 13.33
CA ILE A 56 -7.79 -3.23 13.00
C ILE A 56 -9.09 -3.69 13.68
N HIS A 57 -9.47 -4.95 13.48
CA HIS A 57 -10.74 -5.51 13.96
C HIS A 57 -10.73 -7.04 13.82
N GLU A 58 -11.51 -7.77 14.62
CA GLU A 58 -11.63 -9.24 14.55
C GLU A 58 -12.15 -9.77 13.20
N ASN A 59 -12.87 -8.93 12.46
CA ASN A 59 -13.40 -9.25 11.12
C ASN A 59 -12.35 -9.07 10.00
N VAL A 60 -11.13 -8.61 10.33
CA VAL A 60 -10.03 -8.46 9.37
C VAL A 60 -9.08 -9.63 9.51
N LEU A 61 -9.07 -10.51 8.51
CA LEU A 61 -8.23 -11.69 8.46
C LEU A 61 -7.18 -11.57 7.37
N VAL A 62 -5.93 -11.88 7.71
CA VAL A 62 -4.78 -11.70 6.81
C VAL A 62 -3.94 -12.95 6.70
N LEU A 63 -3.82 -13.47 5.48
CA LEU A 63 -2.93 -14.56 5.11
C LEU A 63 -1.71 -14.01 4.37
N ARG A 64 -0.55 -14.65 4.58
CA ARG A 64 0.65 -14.42 3.77
C ARG A 64 1.15 -15.73 3.20
N PHE A 65 1.46 -15.76 1.92
CA PHE A 65 1.89 -16.96 1.21
C PHE A 65 2.85 -16.59 0.05
N PRO A 66 3.81 -17.44 -0.34
CA PRO A 66 4.12 -18.79 0.16
C PRO A 66 4.96 -18.83 1.44
N ASP A 67 4.88 -19.94 2.19
CA ASP A 67 5.95 -20.29 3.11
C ASP A 67 7.14 -20.83 2.32
N HIS A 68 8.14 -20.00 2.06
CA HIS A 68 9.27 -20.34 1.18
C HIS A 68 10.01 -21.62 1.59
N PHE A 69 10.20 -21.84 2.90
CA PHE A 69 10.94 -23.02 3.38
C PHE A 69 10.14 -24.29 3.16
N ALA A 70 8.85 -24.29 3.51
CA ALA A 70 8.00 -25.46 3.34
C ALA A 70 7.63 -25.74 1.88
N SER A 71 7.45 -24.70 1.07
CA SER A 71 6.99 -24.83 -0.33
C SER A 71 8.12 -24.98 -1.36
N GLY A 72 9.35 -24.58 -1.02
CA GLY A 72 10.45 -24.49 -1.99
C GLY A 72 10.30 -23.39 -3.04
N VAL A 73 9.28 -22.53 -2.92
CA VAL A 73 8.99 -21.45 -3.88
C VAL A 73 9.75 -20.19 -3.45
N TYR A 74 10.91 -19.91 -4.06
CA TYR A 74 11.73 -18.74 -3.71
C TYR A 74 11.71 -17.61 -4.75
N LEU A 75 11.43 -17.93 -6.01
CA LEU A 75 11.59 -17.01 -7.14
C LEU A 75 10.28 -16.48 -7.71
N TRP A 76 9.14 -17.02 -7.26
CA TRP A 76 7.81 -16.66 -7.73
C TRP A 76 7.05 -15.86 -6.68
N SER A 77 6.08 -15.07 -7.15
CA SER A 77 5.24 -14.22 -6.30
C SER A 77 3.76 -14.36 -6.64
N HIS A 78 2.91 -14.05 -5.65
CA HIS A 78 1.54 -13.63 -5.91
C HIS A 78 1.60 -12.18 -6.37
N HIS A 79 1.28 -11.96 -7.65
CA HIS A 79 1.48 -10.66 -8.30
C HIS A 79 0.16 -10.01 -8.76
N GLU A 80 -0.94 -10.75 -8.63
CA GLU A 80 -2.30 -10.27 -8.85
C GLU A 80 -2.65 -9.14 -7.88
N LYS A 81 -3.31 -8.09 -8.39
CA LYS A 81 -3.92 -7.02 -7.57
C LYS A 81 -5.42 -7.06 -7.77
N ILE A 82 -6.13 -7.52 -6.76
CA ILE A 82 -7.56 -7.80 -6.84
C ILE A 82 -8.27 -7.25 -5.60
N VAL A 83 -9.39 -6.55 -5.80
CA VAL A 83 -10.34 -6.22 -4.72
C VAL A 83 -11.73 -6.66 -5.16
N ILE A 84 -12.36 -7.51 -4.35
CA ILE A 84 -13.72 -8.01 -4.61
C ILE A 84 -14.62 -7.54 -3.46
N VAL A 85 -15.72 -6.89 -3.80
CA VAL A 85 -16.74 -6.42 -2.85
C VAL A 85 -18.02 -7.22 -3.09
N ASP A 86 -18.50 -7.88 -2.04
CA ASP A 86 -19.76 -8.65 -1.99
C ASP A 86 -19.94 -9.68 -3.10
N TYR A 87 -18.83 -10.15 -3.69
CA TYR A 87 -18.80 -11.02 -4.88
C TYR A 87 -19.53 -10.44 -6.11
N GLN A 88 -19.78 -9.13 -6.13
CA GLN A 88 -20.52 -8.44 -7.20
C GLN A 88 -19.66 -7.47 -7.98
N ILE A 89 -18.72 -6.81 -7.29
CA ILE A 89 -17.83 -5.82 -7.91
C ILE A 89 -16.39 -6.32 -7.76
N CYS A 90 -15.70 -6.46 -8.88
CA CYS A 90 -14.30 -6.87 -8.93
C CYS A 90 -13.47 -5.77 -9.59
N PHE A 91 -12.38 -5.42 -8.93
CA PHE A 91 -11.32 -4.52 -9.35
C PHE A 91 -10.08 -5.37 -9.62
N VAL A 92 -9.56 -5.40 -10.85
CA VAL A 92 -8.32 -6.11 -11.24
C VAL A 92 -7.45 -5.26 -12.17
N GLY A 93 -6.14 -5.20 -11.94
CA GLY A 93 -5.22 -4.41 -12.77
C GLY A 93 -3.78 -4.39 -12.26
N GLY A 94 -3.01 -3.37 -12.64
CA GLY A 94 -1.60 -3.21 -12.23
C GLY A 94 -1.39 -2.47 -10.89
N LEU A 95 -2.43 -1.79 -10.40
CA LEU A 95 -2.35 -0.97 -9.19
C LEU A 95 -2.46 -1.77 -7.89
N ASP A 96 -1.35 -1.87 -7.15
CA ASP A 96 -1.35 -2.29 -5.75
C ASP A 96 -1.90 -1.17 -4.84
N LEU A 97 -2.61 -1.54 -3.77
CA LEU A 97 -2.96 -0.62 -2.67
C LEU A 97 -1.74 -0.36 -1.76
N CYS A 98 -0.70 0.29 -2.29
CA CYS A 98 0.49 0.69 -1.52
C CYS A 98 1.08 2.02 -2.01
N PHE A 99 2.15 2.46 -1.35
CA PHE A 99 2.76 3.78 -1.60
C PHE A 99 3.39 3.91 -2.99
N GLY A 100 3.39 5.12 -3.51
CA GLY A 100 3.98 5.51 -4.79
C GLY A 100 3.11 5.23 -6.02
N ARG A 101 1.91 4.62 -5.84
CA ARG A 101 1.02 4.23 -6.95
C ARG A 101 -0.01 5.29 -7.31
N TYR A 102 -0.40 6.14 -6.36
CA TYR A 102 -1.37 7.21 -6.63
C TYR A 102 -0.77 8.22 -7.60
N ASP A 103 -1.44 8.51 -8.71
CA ASP A 103 -1.05 9.56 -9.64
C ASP A 103 -2.27 10.10 -10.41
N THR A 104 -2.04 11.14 -11.21
CA THR A 104 -3.03 11.71 -12.13
C THR A 104 -2.41 11.83 -13.53
N PHE A 105 -3.21 12.15 -14.55
CA PHE A 105 -2.71 12.34 -15.92
C PHE A 105 -1.64 13.45 -16.03
N GLU A 106 -1.56 14.35 -15.05
CA GLU A 106 -0.57 15.43 -15.04
C GLU A 106 0.84 14.95 -14.67
N HIS A 107 0.97 13.76 -14.07
CA HIS A 107 2.25 13.17 -13.66
C HIS A 107 3.18 14.17 -12.94
N ARG A 108 2.62 14.93 -11.99
CA ARG A 108 3.38 15.97 -11.27
C ARG A 108 4.57 15.34 -10.55
N VAL A 109 5.71 16.01 -10.65
CA VAL A 109 7.00 15.54 -10.10
C VAL A 109 7.33 16.14 -8.73
N GLY A 110 6.59 17.15 -8.28
CA GLY A 110 6.82 17.84 -7.00
C GLY A 110 5.52 18.06 -6.21
N ASP A 111 5.65 18.13 -4.88
CA ASP A 111 4.54 18.33 -3.93
C ASP A 111 5.08 18.88 -2.60
N SER A 112 5.41 20.17 -2.57
CA SER A 112 5.94 20.87 -1.39
C SER A 112 5.20 22.19 -1.17
N PRO A 113 4.49 22.39 -0.04
CA PRO A 113 4.32 21.45 1.08
C PRO A 113 3.49 20.20 0.68
N PRO A 114 3.60 19.08 1.44
CA PRO A 114 2.88 17.85 1.13
C PRO A 114 1.36 18.05 1.13
N SER A 115 0.73 17.77 0.00
CA SER A 115 -0.72 17.87 -0.21
C SER A 115 -1.28 16.62 -0.89
N VAL A 116 -0.61 16.14 -1.94
CA VAL A 116 -1.06 14.99 -2.73
C VAL A 116 -0.40 13.71 -2.25
N TRP A 117 0.90 13.69 -1.96
CA TRP A 117 1.65 12.49 -1.58
C TRP A 117 2.28 12.67 -0.20
N PRO A 118 1.69 12.18 0.90
CA PRO A 118 2.25 12.33 2.24
C PRO A 118 3.40 11.34 2.48
N GLY A 119 4.46 11.82 3.14
CA GLY A 119 5.53 10.95 3.63
C GLY A 119 6.12 10.04 2.56
N LYS A 120 6.12 8.74 2.84
CA LYS A 120 6.65 7.67 1.97
C LYS A 120 5.90 7.49 0.66
N ASP A 121 4.74 8.12 0.52
CA ASP A 121 4.01 8.14 -0.74
C ASP A 121 4.62 9.12 -1.76
N TYR A 122 5.42 10.08 -1.30
CA TYR A 122 6.33 10.85 -2.17
C TYR A 122 7.56 9.98 -2.46
N TYR A 123 7.43 9.17 -3.49
CA TYR A 123 8.28 8.00 -3.72
C TYR A 123 9.13 8.16 -4.98
N ASN A 124 10.42 7.85 -4.87
CA ASN A 124 11.32 7.68 -5.99
C ASN A 124 12.38 6.61 -5.66
N PRO A 125 12.18 5.35 -6.10
CA PRO A 125 13.07 4.24 -5.76
C PRO A 125 14.47 4.35 -6.38
N ARG A 126 14.65 5.20 -7.41
CA ARG A 126 16.00 5.45 -7.95
C ARG A 126 16.86 6.29 -7.01
N GLU A 127 16.22 7.12 -6.18
CA GLU A 127 16.91 8.01 -5.25
C GLU A 127 17.01 7.39 -3.85
N SER A 128 15.91 6.83 -3.34
CA SER A 128 15.91 6.09 -2.08
C SER A 128 14.77 5.08 -2.02
N GLU A 129 15.07 3.90 -1.48
CA GLU A 129 14.08 2.96 -1.01
C GLU A 129 13.99 3.01 0.52
N PRO A 130 12.79 3.20 1.11
CA PRO A 130 12.64 3.24 2.55
C PRO A 130 13.24 1.99 3.23
N ASN A 131 14.16 2.19 4.17
CA ASN A 131 14.74 1.11 4.97
C ASN A 131 13.80 0.63 6.08
N SER A 132 12.73 1.37 6.34
CA SER A 132 11.62 1.00 7.21
C SER A 132 10.33 1.46 6.55
N TRP A 133 9.20 0.83 6.89
CA TRP A 133 7.86 1.30 6.52
C TRP A 133 7.08 1.89 7.70
N GLU A 134 7.72 2.01 8.86
CA GLU A 134 7.19 2.70 10.05
C GLU A 134 7.19 4.22 9.87
N ASP A 135 6.36 4.97 10.60
CA ASP A 135 6.23 6.43 10.41
C ASP A 135 5.93 6.82 8.95
N SER A 136 4.87 6.25 8.39
CA SER A 136 4.50 6.39 6.98
C SER A 136 4.37 7.84 6.47
N LEU A 137 4.07 8.79 7.36
CA LEU A 137 3.94 10.21 7.06
C LEU A 137 5.27 10.99 7.04
N LYS A 138 6.37 10.35 7.45
CA LYS A 138 7.71 10.95 7.34
C LYS A 138 8.23 10.80 5.92
N ASP A 139 8.74 11.88 5.35
CA ASP A 139 9.36 11.86 4.04
C ASP A 139 10.65 11.03 4.06
N GLU A 140 10.83 10.21 3.03
CA GLU A 140 12.09 9.52 2.75
C GLU A 140 13.06 10.42 1.96
N LEU A 141 12.49 11.35 1.18
CA LEU A 141 13.23 12.22 0.26
C LEU A 141 13.03 13.68 0.64
N ASP A 142 14.09 14.48 0.47
CA ASP A 142 13.95 15.93 0.48
C ASP A 142 13.20 16.40 -0.78
N ARG A 143 11.94 16.81 -0.60
CA ARG A 143 11.03 17.26 -1.66
C ARG A 143 11.52 18.47 -2.44
N MET A 144 12.39 19.29 -1.85
CA MET A 144 12.97 20.47 -2.51
C MET A 144 14.17 20.10 -3.39
N LYS A 145 14.75 18.91 -3.18
CA LYS A 145 15.94 18.43 -3.89
C LYS A 145 15.63 17.34 -4.92
N TYR A 146 14.72 16.42 -4.58
CA TYR A 146 14.44 15.24 -5.40
C TYR A 146 12.99 15.23 -5.89
N PRO A 147 12.74 15.04 -7.19
CA PRO A 147 11.39 14.81 -7.69
C PRO A 147 10.90 13.41 -7.26
N ARG A 148 9.59 13.27 -7.04
CA ARG A 148 8.98 11.95 -7.03
C ARG A 148 9.06 11.33 -8.43
N MET A 149 9.01 10.00 -8.50
CA MET A 149 8.88 9.29 -9.76
C MET A 149 7.40 9.13 -10.10
N PRO A 150 6.90 9.67 -11.23
CA PRO A 150 5.54 9.43 -11.68
C PRO A 150 5.22 7.95 -11.85
N TRP A 151 3.96 7.59 -11.64
CA TRP A 151 3.45 6.24 -11.82
C TRP A 151 2.36 6.27 -12.88
N HIS A 152 2.54 5.47 -13.93
CA HIS A 152 1.56 5.29 -14.99
C HIS A 152 1.10 3.84 -14.97
N ASP A 153 -0.22 3.61 -14.94
CA ASP A 153 -0.81 2.28 -14.78
C ASP A 153 -2.26 2.23 -15.30
N VAL A 154 -2.82 1.02 -15.36
CA VAL A 154 -4.20 0.77 -15.80
C VAL A 154 -4.88 -0.23 -14.85
N HIS A 155 -6.18 -0.05 -14.64
CA HIS A 155 -7.05 -0.91 -13.86
C HIS A 155 -8.49 -0.82 -14.39
#